data_AF-A0A943IJE8-F1
#
_entry.id   AF-A0A943IJE8-F1
#
_cell.length_a   1.000
_cell.length_b   1.000
_cell.length_c   1.000
_cell.angle_alpha   90.00
_cell.angle_beta   90.00
_cell.angle_gamma   90.00
#
_symmetry.space_group_name_H-M   'P 1'
#
loop_
_entity.id
_entity.type
_entity.pdbx_description
1 polymer ?
#
loop_
_entity_poly.entity_id
_entity_poly.type
_entity_poly.pdbx_seq_one_letter_code
_entity_poly.pdbx_strand_id
1 'polypeptide(L)'
;MEDPAAGADGKPAQGFAASHVSSEYEMFQTLKTYSQEELSARGYTDAEIETIQSLTYESAVSDLRDLPREELEGYGYTGEQIDFIKAYDGEPLGDKEIPELSAPLTIALRVYDASTSKVTLYYSWEWASKPLIYGRAIRDVAAVEWQGFGPDSQALRTKYASSGASAQIRYYKNGALVKKTANRIQSGNLGASVYTQIACTIDGGSWAKGGYMYVPIQPAAGGNDLGGATFSAAYLYHLYPLKPDVDGSSIGSTVNGGFAGGLPFQAAFERVTRTSAVIRSDGTMERV
;
A
#
# COMPACT_ATOMS: atom_id res chain seq x y z
N MET A 1 6.71 22.83 0.77
CA MET A 1 5.87 21.66 1.07
C MET A 1 4.70 21.71 0.09
N GLU A 2 4.87 21.11 -1.09
CA GLU A 2 3.79 21.05 -2.09
C GLU A 2 2.73 20.07 -1.61
N ASP A 3 1.47 20.49 -1.65
CA ASP A 3 0.32 19.62 -1.38
C ASP A 3 0.31 18.49 -2.42
N PRO A 4 0.42 17.20 -2.03
CA PRO A 4 0.39 16.08 -2.95
C PRO A 4 -0.99 15.86 -3.60
N ALA A 5 -1.96 16.75 -3.39
CA ALA A 5 -3.36 16.62 -3.83
C ALA A 5 -3.65 16.95 -5.30
N ALA A 6 -2.67 17.34 -6.12
CA ALA A 6 -2.91 17.57 -7.55
C ALA A 6 -2.94 16.24 -8.32
N GLY A 7 -4.14 15.74 -8.59
CA GLY A 7 -4.37 14.60 -9.45
C GLY A 7 -3.91 14.80 -10.89
N ALA A 8 -3.91 13.72 -11.66
CA ALA A 8 -3.50 13.70 -13.06
C ALA A 8 -4.31 14.67 -13.96
N ASP A 9 -5.44 15.21 -13.47
CA ASP A 9 -6.31 16.18 -14.13
C ASP A 9 -6.34 17.57 -13.46
N GLY A 10 -5.47 17.82 -12.48
CA GLY A 10 -5.40 19.11 -11.77
C GLY A 10 -6.60 19.42 -10.87
N LYS A 11 -7.51 18.46 -10.66
CA LYS A 11 -8.59 18.62 -9.67
C LYS A 11 -8.06 18.25 -8.27
N PRO A 12 -8.21 19.13 -7.27
CA PRO A 12 -7.85 18.79 -5.91
C PRO A 12 -8.80 17.71 -5.39
N ALA A 13 -8.25 16.67 -4.74
CA ALA A 13 -9.06 15.74 -3.96
C ALA A 13 -9.86 16.53 -2.92
N GLN A 14 -11.19 16.47 -2.97
CA GLN A 14 -12.05 17.22 -2.05
C GLN A 14 -12.19 16.47 -0.72
N GLY A 15 -12.11 17.21 0.39
CA GLY A 15 -12.58 16.73 1.69
C GLY A 15 -11.58 15.93 2.55
N PHE A 16 -12.07 15.60 3.75
CA PHE A 16 -11.39 14.99 4.90
C PHE A 16 -10.49 13.81 4.51
N ALA A 17 -9.27 13.78 5.05
CA ALA A 17 -8.33 12.67 4.84
C ALA A 17 -8.33 11.73 6.06
N ALA A 18 -8.70 10.46 5.85
CA ALA A 18 -8.30 9.42 6.79
C ALA A 18 -6.81 9.15 6.55
N SER A 19 -5.97 9.31 7.58
CA SER A 19 -4.54 9.03 7.48
C SER A 19 -4.08 8.10 8.61
N HIS A 20 -3.03 7.34 8.30
CA HIS A 20 -2.39 6.44 9.22
C HIS A 20 -0.87 6.50 9.00
N VAL A 21 -0.12 6.46 10.10
CA VAL A 21 1.35 6.39 10.08
C VAL A 21 1.76 5.04 10.65
N SER A 22 2.49 4.26 9.86
CA SER A 22 3.14 3.02 10.29
C SER A 22 4.65 3.19 10.25
N SER A 23 5.38 2.22 10.83
CA SER A 23 6.83 2.12 10.64
C SER A 23 7.20 0.94 9.76
N GLU A 24 8.31 1.05 9.04
CA GLU A 24 8.96 -0.09 8.38
C GLU A 24 9.17 -1.26 9.35
N TYR A 25 9.50 -0.97 10.61
CA TYR A 25 9.69 -1.97 11.66
C TYR A 25 8.48 -2.87 11.83
N GLU A 26 7.29 -2.30 12.05
CA GLU A 26 6.05 -3.06 12.21
C GLU A 26 5.79 -3.95 10.99
N MET A 27 5.96 -3.39 9.79
CA MET A 27 5.74 -4.13 8.54
C MET A 27 6.72 -5.30 8.38
N PHE A 28 7.99 -5.09 8.73
CA PHE A 28 9.00 -6.13 8.65
C PHE A 28 8.81 -7.22 9.71
N GLN A 29 8.45 -6.84 10.93
CA GLN A 29 8.12 -7.81 11.98
C GLN A 29 6.95 -8.69 11.54
N THR A 30 5.90 -8.11 10.96
CA THR A 30 4.81 -8.90 10.36
C THR A 30 5.34 -9.85 9.29
N LEU A 31 6.18 -9.38 8.37
CA LEU A 31 6.75 -10.21 7.31
C LEU A 31 7.53 -11.41 7.87
N LYS A 32 8.28 -11.21 8.95
CA LYS A 32 9.05 -12.25 9.65
C LYS A 32 8.17 -13.29 10.36
N THR A 33 6.91 -12.99 10.64
CA THR A 33 5.98 -13.95 11.27
C THR A 33 5.37 -14.96 10.29
N TYR A 34 5.55 -14.78 8.98
CA TYR A 34 5.03 -15.73 7.99
C TYR A 34 5.91 -16.98 7.89
N SER A 35 5.27 -18.14 7.77
CA SER A 35 5.96 -19.40 7.50
C SER A 35 6.56 -19.42 6.08
N GLN A 36 7.46 -20.37 5.82
CA GLN A 36 7.98 -20.58 4.47
C GLN A 36 6.86 -20.85 3.47
N GLU A 37 5.89 -21.71 3.82
CA GLU A 37 4.74 -22.01 2.98
C GLU A 37 3.89 -20.76 2.69
N GLU A 38 3.71 -19.91 3.70
CA GLU A 38 2.99 -18.64 3.57
C GLU A 38 3.70 -17.65 2.64
N LEU A 39 5.03 -17.57 2.70
CA LEU A 39 5.84 -16.71 1.82
C LEU A 39 5.88 -17.28 0.40
N SER A 40 6.05 -18.60 0.23
CA SER A 40 6.01 -19.24 -1.10
C SER A 40 4.64 -19.04 -1.76
N ALA A 41 3.55 -19.13 -1.00
CA ALA A 41 2.20 -18.84 -1.49
C ALA A 41 2.01 -17.37 -1.93
N ARG A 42 2.80 -16.44 -1.37
CA ARG A 42 2.86 -15.02 -1.79
C ARG A 42 3.79 -14.78 -2.98
N GLY A 43 4.35 -15.85 -3.56
CA GLY A 43 5.15 -15.77 -4.78
C GLY A 43 6.61 -15.40 -4.56
N TYR A 44 7.12 -15.56 -3.34
CA TYR A 44 8.55 -15.53 -3.10
C TYR A 44 9.19 -16.86 -3.51
N THR A 45 10.40 -16.77 -4.03
CA THR A 45 11.28 -17.91 -4.28
C THR A 45 11.98 -18.34 -2.99
N ASP A 46 12.43 -19.59 -2.90
CA ASP A 46 13.15 -20.09 -1.71
C ASP A 46 14.37 -19.21 -1.35
N ALA A 47 15.09 -18.71 -2.36
CA ALA A 47 16.22 -17.80 -2.15
C ALA A 47 15.81 -16.42 -1.59
N GLU A 48 14.67 -15.88 -2.06
CA GLU A 48 14.11 -14.64 -1.49
C GLU A 48 13.63 -14.86 -0.06
N ILE A 49 13.04 -16.02 0.24
CA ILE A 49 12.59 -16.39 1.59
C ILE A 49 13.78 -16.49 2.53
N GLU A 50 14.85 -17.18 2.13
CA GLU A 50 16.09 -17.27 2.89
C GLU A 50 16.69 -15.88 3.14
N THR A 51 16.69 -15.01 2.12
CA THR A 51 17.12 -13.61 2.24
C THR A 51 16.25 -12.87 3.26
N ILE A 52 14.93 -12.96 3.16
CA ILE A 52 13.99 -12.30 4.10
C ILE A 52 14.19 -12.83 5.52
N GLN A 53 14.37 -14.13 5.72
CA GLN A 53 14.53 -14.75 7.03
C GLN A 53 15.89 -14.42 7.68
N SER A 54 16.95 -14.32 6.89
CA SER A 54 18.29 -13.95 7.36
C SER A 54 18.51 -12.44 7.51
N LEU A 55 17.66 -11.61 6.89
CA LEU A 55 17.81 -10.16 6.90
C LEU A 55 17.72 -9.57 8.32
N THR A 56 18.70 -8.76 8.70
CA THR A 56 18.73 -8.03 9.98
C THR A 56 18.88 -6.52 9.75
N TYR A 57 18.50 -5.71 10.73
CA TYR A 57 18.66 -4.25 10.67
C TYR A 57 20.13 -3.85 10.75
N GLU A 58 20.94 -4.57 11.51
CA GLU A 58 22.39 -4.38 11.63
C GLU A 58 23.07 -4.42 10.27
N SER A 59 22.71 -5.43 9.46
CA SER A 59 23.24 -5.56 8.10
C SER A 59 22.79 -4.41 7.19
N ALA A 60 21.63 -3.80 7.45
CA ALA A 60 21.12 -2.68 6.64
C ALA A 60 21.81 -1.37 7.04
N VAL A 61 21.98 -1.14 8.35
CA VAL A 61 22.68 0.04 8.88
C VAL A 61 24.15 0.02 8.48
N SER A 62 24.79 -1.16 8.48
CA SER A 62 26.18 -1.31 8.02
C SER A 62 26.36 -0.88 6.56
N ASP A 63 25.46 -1.29 5.65
CA ASP A 63 25.51 -0.87 4.25
C ASP A 63 25.34 0.66 4.09
N LEU A 64 24.46 1.27 4.89
CA LEU A 64 24.22 2.72 4.85
C LEU A 64 25.39 3.53 5.43
N ARG A 65 26.10 2.99 6.42
CA ARG A 65 27.27 3.64 7.02
C ARG A 65 28.32 4.00 5.98
N ASP A 66 28.49 3.16 4.96
CA ASP A 66 29.52 3.33 3.94
C ASP A 66 29.13 4.37 2.87
N LEU A 67 27.87 4.82 2.83
CA LEU A 67 27.39 5.84 1.90
C LEU A 67 27.73 7.27 2.35
N PRO A 68 28.01 8.22 1.46
CA PRO A 68 28.25 9.62 1.83
C PRO A 68 27.09 10.24 2.63
N ARG A 69 27.41 11.19 3.52
CA ARG A 69 26.41 11.88 4.35
C ARG A 69 25.31 12.52 3.49
N GLU A 70 25.72 13.15 2.39
CA GLU A 70 24.84 13.83 1.44
C GLU A 70 23.86 12.85 0.78
N GLU A 71 24.28 11.60 0.59
CA GLU A 71 23.40 10.56 0.05
C GLU A 71 22.34 10.13 1.08
N LEU A 72 22.74 10.00 2.35
CA LEU A 72 21.81 9.69 3.45
C LEU A 72 20.81 10.83 3.69
N GLU A 73 21.25 12.08 3.61
CA GLU A 73 20.35 13.26 3.61
C GLU A 73 19.39 13.20 2.42
N GLY A 74 19.89 12.80 1.25
CA GLY A 74 19.10 12.57 0.06
C GLY A 74 18.06 11.45 0.18
N TYR A 75 18.30 10.49 1.08
CA TYR A 75 17.34 9.46 1.48
C TYR A 75 16.36 9.92 2.55
N GLY A 76 16.52 11.13 3.10
CA GLY A 76 15.61 11.72 4.07
C GLY A 76 15.90 11.36 5.52
N TYR A 77 17.08 10.80 5.82
CA TYR A 77 17.50 10.60 7.21
C TYR A 77 17.80 11.95 7.88
N THR A 78 17.47 12.06 9.17
CA THR A 78 17.80 13.24 9.98
C THR A 78 19.28 13.29 10.33
N GLY A 79 19.78 14.45 10.75
CA GLY A 79 21.19 14.58 11.19
C GLY A 79 21.54 13.60 12.31
N GLU A 80 20.64 13.41 13.29
CA GLU A 80 20.80 12.46 14.40
C GLU A 80 20.84 11.01 13.91
N GLN A 81 19.93 10.63 13.00
CA GLN A 81 19.94 9.29 12.40
C GLN A 81 21.23 9.04 11.61
N ILE A 82 21.71 10.05 10.87
CA ILE A 82 22.95 9.95 10.11
C ILE A 82 24.15 9.79 11.04
N ASP A 83 24.22 10.59 12.10
CA ASP A 83 25.33 10.49 13.06
C ASP A 83 25.34 9.12 13.73
N PHE A 84 24.17 8.56 14.07
CA PHE A 84 24.04 7.19 14.54
C PHE A 84 24.55 6.17 13.50
N ILE A 85 24.03 6.23 12.27
CA ILE A 85 24.42 5.32 11.17
C ILE A 85 25.93 5.39 10.93
N LYS A 86 26.53 6.58 10.98
CA LYS A 86 27.96 6.81 10.76
C LYS A 86 28.83 6.33 11.90
N ALA A 87 28.35 6.39 13.13
CA ALA A 87 29.04 5.88 14.30
C ALA A 87 28.87 4.36 14.50
N TYR A 88 27.97 3.72 13.74
CA TYR A 88 27.66 2.30 13.90
C TYR A 88 28.90 1.42 13.71
N ASP A 89 29.23 0.65 14.74
CA ASP A 89 30.44 -0.17 14.84
C ASP A 89 30.17 -1.67 14.68
N GLY A 90 28.90 -2.06 14.51
CA GLY A 90 28.48 -3.45 14.36
C GLY A 90 27.89 -4.07 15.63
N GLU A 91 27.76 -3.30 16.71
CA GLU A 91 27.06 -3.77 17.90
C GLU A 91 25.58 -4.09 17.61
N PRO A 92 24.94 -5.02 18.35
CA PRO A 92 23.53 -5.33 18.18
C PRO A 92 22.65 -4.08 18.37
N LEU A 93 21.65 -3.90 17.51
CA LEU A 93 20.68 -2.82 17.67
C LEU A 93 19.59 -3.27 18.65
N GLY A 94 19.22 -2.37 19.57
CA GLY A 94 18.18 -2.64 20.56
C GLY A 94 16.78 -2.24 20.09
N ASP A 95 15.81 -2.51 20.96
CA ASP A 95 14.39 -2.22 20.75
C ASP A 95 14.07 -0.71 20.61
N LYS A 96 15.03 0.17 20.87
CA LYS A 96 14.88 1.63 20.72
C LYS A 96 15.50 2.15 19.43
N GLU A 97 16.69 1.69 19.10
CA GLU A 97 17.45 2.14 17.93
C GLU A 97 16.76 1.72 16.63
N ILE A 98 16.18 0.52 16.60
CA ILE A 98 15.52 0.02 15.38
C ILE A 98 14.28 0.86 15.01
N PRO A 99 13.31 1.12 15.91
CA PRO A 99 12.19 2.01 15.58
C PRO A 99 12.61 3.43 15.20
N GLU A 100 13.66 3.98 15.82
CA GLU A 100 14.15 5.34 15.53
C GLU A 100 14.78 5.47 14.14
N LEU A 101 15.46 4.42 13.65
CA LEU A 101 16.05 4.40 12.31
C LEU A 101 15.05 3.95 11.24
N SER A 102 13.99 3.25 11.64
CA SER A 102 12.99 2.71 10.72
C SER A 102 12.21 3.82 10.04
N ALA A 103 12.03 3.69 8.72
CA ALA A 103 11.32 4.70 7.96
C ALA A 103 9.84 4.80 8.37
N PRO A 104 9.31 6.00 8.66
CA PRO A 104 7.88 6.23 8.79
C PRO A 104 7.19 6.18 7.42
N LEU A 105 6.06 5.48 7.34
CA LEU A 105 5.15 5.46 6.20
C LEU A 105 3.86 6.17 6.52
N THR A 106 3.51 7.19 5.74
CA THR A 106 2.19 7.82 5.79
C THR A 106 1.32 7.27 4.68
N ILE A 107 0.15 6.75 5.04
CA ILE A 107 -0.93 6.35 4.12
C ILE A 107 -2.10 7.33 4.32
N ALA A 108 -2.72 7.76 3.22
CA ALA A 108 -3.90 8.61 3.26
C ALA A 108 -4.96 8.20 2.24
N LEU A 109 -6.23 8.29 2.65
CA LEU A 109 -7.40 8.13 1.81
C LEU A 109 -8.13 9.46 1.67
N ARG A 110 -8.64 9.74 0.47
CA ARG A 110 -9.50 10.91 0.18
C ARG A 110 -10.57 10.54 -0.83
N VAL A 111 -11.66 11.31 -0.83
CA VAL A 111 -12.65 11.27 -1.90
C VAL A 111 -12.08 11.99 -3.13
N TYR A 112 -12.04 11.31 -4.27
CA TYR A 112 -11.71 11.96 -5.53
C TYR A 112 -12.97 12.41 -6.28
N ASP A 113 -13.94 11.49 -6.41
CA ASP A 113 -15.21 11.72 -7.07
C ASP A 113 -16.26 10.78 -6.47
N ALA A 114 -17.49 11.24 -6.31
CA ALA A 114 -18.57 10.44 -5.75
C ALA A 114 -19.91 10.81 -6.39
N SER A 115 -20.67 9.79 -6.74
CA SER A 115 -22.02 9.87 -7.28
C SER A 115 -22.74 8.56 -7.04
N THR A 116 -24.04 8.52 -7.33
CA THR A 116 -24.84 7.29 -7.24
C THR A 116 -24.50 6.25 -8.31
N SER A 117 -23.67 6.60 -9.30
CA SER A 117 -23.23 5.67 -10.35
C SER A 117 -21.79 5.16 -10.15
N LYS A 118 -20.99 5.90 -9.37
CA LYS A 118 -19.55 5.70 -9.25
C LYS A 118 -19.00 6.41 -8.02
N VAL A 119 -18.13 5.74 -7.28
CA VAL A 119 -17.30 6.32 -6.23
C VAL A 119 -15.83 6.06 -6.56
N THR A 120 -14.98 7.07 -6.42
CA THR A 120 -13.54 6.98 -6.69
C THR A 120 -12.75 7.35 -5.45
N LEU A 121 -12.02 6.37 -4.92
CA LEU A 121 -11.06 6.58 -3.85
C LEU A 121 -9.75 7.13 -4.43
N TYR A 122 -9.19 8.15 -3.76
CA TYR A 122 -7.77 8.48 -3.86
C TYR A 122 -7.03 7.86 -2.68
N TYR A 123 -6.12 6.94 -2.95
CA TYR A 123 -5.21 6.37 -1.98
C TYR A 123 -3.79 6.84 -2.29
N SER A 124 -3.11 7.47 -1.32
CA SER A 124 -1.70 7.84 -1.44
C SER A 124 -0.85 7.26 -0.32
N TRP A 125 0.42 7.07 -0.61
CA TRP A 125 1.44 6.67 0.36
C TRP A 125 2.72 7.48 0.16
N GLU A 126 3.44 7.72 1.25
CA GLU A 126 4.71 8.42 1.26
C GLU A 126 5.58 8.00 2.44
N TRP A 127 6.80 7.57 2.15
CA TRP A 127 7.86 7.32 3.11
C TRP A 127 8.54 8.64 3.48
N ALA A 128 8.80 8.86 4.77
CA ALA A 128 9.53 10.05 5.22
C ALA A 128 11.04 9.95 4.89
N SER A 129 11.62 8.76 5.08
CA SER A 129 13.00 8.39 4.73
C SER A 129 13.02 7.07 3.95
N LYS A 130 14.16 6.72 3.33
CA LYS A 130 14.32 5.43 2.65
C LYS A 130 14.24 4.30 3.69
N PRO A 131 13.42 3.26 3.48
CA PRO A 131 13.40 2.10 4.36
C PRO A 131 14.78 1.39 4.37
N LEU A 132 15.20 0.87 5.52
CA LEU A 132 16.44 0.13 5.74
C LEU A 132 16.49 -1.20 4.97
N ILE A 133 15.38 -1.95 4.94
CA ILE A 133 15.32 -3.28 4.28
C ILE A 133 14.94 -3.19 2.80
N TYR A 134 14.90 -1.98 2.26
CA TYR A 134 14.38 -1.67 0.94
C TYR A 134 15.13 -2.40 -0.18
N GLY A 135 14.39 -3.09 -1.06
CA GLY A 135 14.97 -3.82 -2.20
C GLY A 135 15.76 -5.09 -1.84
N ARG A 136 15.83 -5.49 -0.57
CA ARG A 136 16.51 -6.72 -0.10
C ARG A 136 15.55 -7.91 -0.14
N ALA A 137 15.17 -8.31 -1.36
CA ALA A 137 14.09 -9.28 -1.66
C ALA A 137 12.66 -8.83 -1.28
N ILE A 138 12.52 -7.65 -0.70
CA ILE A 138 11.22 -7.02 -0.39
C ILE A 138 10.53 -6.58 -1.68
N ARG A 139 9.21 -6.82 -1.76
CA ARG A 139 8.39 -6.56 -2.93
C ARG A 139 7.21 -5.67 -2.55
N ASP A 140 7.37 -4.39 -2.76
CA ASP A 140 6.40 -3.39 -2.33
C ASP A 140 5.10 -3.45 -3.14
N VAL A 141 3.95 -3.39 -2.45
CA VAL A 141 2.62 -3.40 -3.05
C VAL A 141 1.73 -2.38 -2.34
N ALA A 142 1.01 -1.59 -3.13
CA ALA A 142 -0.11 -0.78 -2.64
C ALA A 142 -1.42 -1.46 -3.05
N ALA A 143 -2.31 -1.70 -2.09
CA ALA A 143 -3.54 -2.45 -2.27
C ALA A 143 -4.76 -1.73 -1.69
N VAL A 144 -5.91 -1.93 -2.33
CA VAL A 144 -7.22 -1.41 -1.90
C VAL A 144 -8.25 -2.51 -1.99
N GLU A 145 -9.03 -2.69 -0.92
CA GLU A 145 -10.30 -3.42 -0.93
C GLU A 145 -11.48 -2.49 -0.73
N TRP A 146 -12.65 -2.95 -1.14
CA TRP A 146 -13.90 -2.26 -0.90
C TRP A 146 -15.09 -3.20 -0.73
N GLN A 147 -16.12 -2.68 -0.07
CA GLN A 147 -17.47 -3.23 -0.03
C GLN A 147 -18.47 -2.12 -0.34
N GLY A 148 -19.18 -2.26 -1.47
CA GLY A 148 -20.22 -1.32 -1.86
C GLY A 148 -21.54 -1.52 -1.10
N PHE A 149 -22.32 -0.46 -0.96
CA PHE A 149 -23.67 -0.49 -0.42
C PHE A 149 -24.61 0.43 -1.20
N GLY A 150 -25.89 0.08 -1.25
CA GLY A 150 -26.96 0.86 -1.87
C GLY A 150 -27.47 2.01 -0.99
N PRO A 151 -28.46 2.80 -1.43
CA PRO A 151 -28.98 3.95 -0.67
C PRO A 151 -29.56 3.53 0.68
N ASP A 152 -30.11 2.31 0.74
CA ASP A 152 -30.71 1.74 1.95
C ASP A 152 -29.68 1.03 2.85
N SER A 153 -28.38 1.30 2.64
CA SER A 153 -27.24 0.68 3.35
C SER A 153 -27.13 -0.85 3.21
N GLN A 154 -27.91 -1.47 2.32
CA GLN A 154 -27.80 -2.89 1.98
C GLN A 154 -26.55 -3.13 1.12
N ALA A 155 -25.90 -4.28 1.33
CA ALA A 155 -24.73 -4.66 0.54
C ALA A 155 -25.03 -4.66 -0.96
N LEU A 156 -24.18 -3.99 -1.73
CA LEU A 156 -24.31 -3.86 -3.18
C LEU A 156 -23.10 -4.49 -3.85
N ARG A 157 -23.34 -5.36 -4.84
CA ARG A 157 -22.26 -5.88 -5.68
C ARG A 157 -21.71 -4.77 -6.55
N THR A 158 -20.43 -4.49 -6.37
CA THR A 158 -19.70 -3.47 -7.13
C THR A 158 -18.59 -4.13 -7.96
N LYS A 159 -18.04 -3.37 -8.90
CA LYS A 159 -16.88 -3.76 -9.68
C LYS A 159 -15.91 -2.60 -9.82
N TYR A 160 -14.65 -2.94 -9.95
CA TYR A 160 -13.61 -2.00 -10.38
C TYR A 160 -13.92 -1.46 -11.78
N ALA A 161 -13.86 -0.14 -11.94
CA ALA A 161 -14.06 0.52 -13.22
C ALA A 161 -12.70 0.94 -13.81
N SER A 162 -12.19 0.27 -14.83
CA SER A 162 -10.87 0.64 -15.40
C SER A 162 -10.82 2.07 -15.96
N SER A 163 -11.96 2.61 -16.39
CA SER A 163 -12.07 3.99 -16.86
C SER A 163 -11.89 4.98 -15.70
N GLY A 164 -10.88 5.84 -15.81
CA GLY A 164 -10.53 6.82 -14.77
C GLY A 164 -9.67 6.26 -13.63
N ALA A 165 -9.31 4.97 -13.69
CA ALA A 165 -8.35 4.39 -12.77
C ALA A 165 -6.91 4.74 -13.19
N SER A 166 -6.04 5.01 -12.22
CA SER A 166 -4.63 5.32 -12.48
C SER A 166 -3.81 5.06 -11.23
N ALA A 167 -2.59 4.58 -11.41
CA ALA A 167 -1.59 4.49 -10.35
C ALA A 167 -0.30 5.18 -10.80
N GLN A 168 0.35 5.88 -9.89
CA GLN A 168 1.62 6.56 -10.16
C GLN A 168 2.60 6.36 -9.02
N ILE A 169 3.84 6.02 -9.37
CA ILE A 169 4.96 5.92 -8.45
C ILE A 169 5.89 7.11 -8.64
N ARG A 170 6.33 7.73 -7.53
CA ARG A 170 7.23 8.89 -7.48
C ARG A 170 8.60 8.44 -6.98
N TYR A 171 9.61 8.58 -7.84
CA TYR A 171 10.99 8.16 -7.57
C TYR A 171 11.88 9.36 -7.25
N TYR A 172 12.65 9.23 -6.17
CA TYR A 172 13.52 10.28 -5.66
C TYR A 172 14.98 9.86 -5.70
N LYS A 173 15.86 10.83 -5.94
CA LYS A 173 17.32 10.69 -5.85
C LYS A 173 17.88 11.99 -5.29
N ASN A 174 18.78 11.92 -4.32
CA ASN A 174 19.39 13.07 -3.67
C ASN A 174 18.35 14.10 -3.17
N GLY A 175 17.27 13.63 -2.54
CA GLY A 175 16.20 14.47 -2.00
C GLY A 175 15.23 15.06 -3.04
N ALA A 176 15.51 14.93 -4.35
CA ALA A 176 14.70 15.48 -5.42
C ALA A 176 13.86 14.41 -6.13
N LEU A 177 12.65 14.78 -6.55
CA LEU A 177 11.84 13.96 -7.45
C LEU A 177 12.50 13.92 -8.83
N VAL A 178 12.83 12.73 -9.32
CA VAL A 178 13.49 12.55 -10.62
C VAL A 178 12.61 11.84 -11.64
N LYS A 179 11.62 11.06 -11.21
CA LYS A 179 10.72 10.36 -12.14
C LYS A 179 9.34 10.12 -11.55
N LYS A 180 8.33 10.19 -12.42
CA LYS A 180 6.98 9.69 -12.18
C LYS A 180 6.73 8.54 -13.16
N THR A 181 6.33 7.38 -12.66
CA THR A 181 6.03 6.21 -13.49
C THR A 181 4.55 5.86 -13.34
N ALA A 182 3.82 5.86 -14.45
CA ALA A 182 2.48 5.28 -14.49
C ALA A 182 2.58 3.77 -14.29
N ASN A 183 1.73 3.21 -13.45
CA ASN A 183 1.81 1.81 -13.08
C ASN A 183 0.48 1.09 -13.31
N ARG A 184 0.55 -0.20 -13.57
CA ARG A 184 -0.64 -1.01 -13.88
C ARG A 184 -1.35 -1.39 -12.59
N ILE A 185 -2.63 -1.03 -12.50
CA ILE A 185 -3.53 -1.56 -11.47
C ILE A 185 -3.98 -2.95 -11.92
N GLN A 186 -3.84 -3.92 -11.02
CA GLN A 186 -4.23 -5.31 -11.20
C GLN A 186 -5.44 -5.59 -10.30
N SER A 187 -6.40 -6.36 -10.79
CA SER A 187 -7.53 -6.81 -9.97
C SER A 187 -7.09 -7.99 -9.11
N GLY A 188 -7.25 -7.88 -7.78
CA GLY A 188 -7.00 -8.98 -6.86
C GLY A 188 -8.20 -9.93 -6.83
N ASN A 189 -9.40 -9.38 -6.71
CA ASN A 189 -10.68 -10.08 -6.88
C ASN A 189 -11.64 -9.17 -7.67
N LEU A 190 -12.32 -9.74 -8.68
CA LEU A 190 -13.29 -9.05 -9.54
C LEU A 190 -14.52 -8.63 -8.71
N GLY A 191 -14.41 -7.48 -8.05
CA GLY A 191 -15.51 -6.87 -7.28
C GLY A 191 -15.18 -6.48 -5.85
N ALA A 192 -13.98 -6.80 -5.36
CA ALA A 192 -13.62 -6.54 -3.97
C ALA A 192 -12.22 -5.94 -3.78
N SER A 193 -11.28 -6.09 -4.73
CA SER A 193 -9.94 -5.53 -4.54
C SER A 193 -9.11 -5.27 -5.79
N VAL A 194 -8.16 -4.35 -5.65
CA VAL A 194 -7.11 -4.03 -6.62
C VAL A 194 -5.77 -3.79 -5.93
N TYR A 195 -4.69 -3.91 -6.68
CA TYR A 195 -3.35 -3.59 -6.21
C TYR A 195 -2.43 -3.09 -7.34
N THR A 196 -1.30 -2.50 -6.97
CA THR A 196 -0.20 -2.15 -7.87
C THR A 196 1.13 -2.56 -7.25
N GLN A 197 2.01 -3.16 -8.05
CA GLN A 197 3.35 -3.58 -7.61
C GLN A 197 4.32 -2.42 -7.78
N ILE A 198 5.10 -2.13 -6.76
CA ILE A 198 6.01 -0.98 -6.74
C ILE A 198 7.42 -1.51 -6.94
N ALA A 199 8.03 -1.16 -8.07
CA ALA A 199 9.46 -1.39 -8.24
C ALA A 199 10.20 -0.45 -7.29
N CYS A 200 10.93 -1.01 -6.31
CA CYS A 200 11.63 -0.24 -5.29
C CYS A 200 12.65 0.73 -5.92
N THR A 201 13.36 0.29 -6.97
CA THR A 201 14.35 1.11 -7.69
C THR A 201 14.18 0.99 -9.21
N ILE A 202 14.71 1.96 -9.96
CA ILE A 202 14.55 2.03 -11.43
C ILE A 202 15.83 2.32 -12.22
N ASP A 203 16.90 2.80 -11.58
CA ASP A 203 18.14 3.24 -12.25
C ASP A 203 19.39 3.18 -11.36
N GLY A 204 19.42 2.24 -10.40
CA GLY A 204 20.58 1.99 -9.54
C GLY A 204 20.85 3.06 -8.46
N GLY A 205 19.94 4.00 -8.25
CA GLY A 205 20.03 4.96 -7.14
C GLY A 205 18.73 5.69 -6.80
N SER A 206 17.77 5.77 -7.72
CA SER A 206 16.45 6.31 -7.43
C SER A 206 15.59 5.29 -6.68
N TRP A 207 14.89 5.74 -5.64
CA TRP A 207 14.02 4.89 -4.82
C TRP A 207 12.57 5.40 -4.83
N ALA A 208 11.60 4.49 -4.71
CA ALA A 208 10.18 4.86 -4.68
C ALA A 208 9.80 5.41 -3.30
N LYS A 209 9.80 6.73 -3.18
CA LYS A 209 9.43 7.43 -1.94
C LYS A 209 7.93 7.45 -1.70
N GLY A 210 7.12 7.50 -2.75
CA GLY A 210 5.67 7.57 -2.59
C GLY A 210 4.92 7.38 -3.88
N GLY A 211 3.61 7.48 -3.81
CA GLY A 211 2.74 7.25 -4.96
C GLY A 211 1.28 7.43 -4.61
N TYR A 212 0.42 7.17 -5.60
CA TYR A 212 -1.02 7.15 -5.41
C TYR A 212 -1.72 6.16 -6.34
N MET A 213 -2.97 5.87 -6.00
CA MET A 213 -3.96 5.15 -6.80
C MET A 213 -5.29 5.91 -6.81
N TYR A 214 -5.88 6.03 -8.00
CA TYR A 214 -7.31 6.29 -8.18
C TYR A 214 -8.03 4.96 -8.39
N VAL A 215 -8.93 4.63 -7.46
CA VAL A 215 -9.69 3.39 -7.46
C VAL A 215 -11.18 3.70 -7.62
N PRO A 216 -11.65 3.84 -8.87
CA PRO A 216 -13.07 3.97 -9.17
C PRO A 216 -13.77 2.60 -9.08
N ILE A 217 -14.94 2.61 -8.45
CA ILE A 217 -15.87 1.48 -8.36
C ILE A 217 -17.26 1.92 -8.83
N GLN A 218 -18.04 0.97 -9.31
CA GLN A 218 -19.42 1.20 -9.77
C GLN A 218 -20.29 -0.03 -9.48
N PRO A 219 -21.64 0.11 -9.50
CA PRO A 219 -22.54 -1.04 -9.44
C PRO A 219 -22.19 -2.08 -10.52
N ALA A 220 -22.14 -3.36 -10.14
CA ALA A 220 -21.72 -4.43 -11.03
C ALA A 220 -22.68 -4.58 -12.23
N ALA A 221 -23.99 -4.48 -11.94
CA ALA A 221 -25.08 -4.51 -12.92
C ALA A 221 -25.20 -3.20 -13.73
N GLY A 222 -24.45 -2.15 -13.39
CA GLY A 222 -24.67 -0.79 -13.87
C GLY A 222 -25.85 -0.12 -13.14
N GLY A 223 -26.06 1.17 -13.40
CA GLY A 223 -27.14 1.95 -12.79
C GLY A 223 -26.66 3.04 -11.83
N ASN A 224 -27.63 3.61 -11.09
CA ASN A 224 -27.46 4.77 -10.21
C ASN A 224 -27.93 4.45 -8.78
N ASP A 225 -27.61 3.26 -8.29
CA ASP A 225 -28.02 2.70 -7.00
C ASP A 225 -26.84 2.56 -6.02
N LEU A 226 -25.71 3.22 -6.25
CA LEU A 226 -24.61 3.24 -5.30
C LEU A 226 -24.90 4.25 -4.19
N GLY A 227 -25.13 3.77 -2.96
CA GLY A 227 -25.18 4.62 -1.77
C GLY A 227 -23.80 5.06 -1.31
N GLY A 228 -22.80 4.20 -1.48
CA GLY A 228 -21.39 4.45 -1.15
C GLY A 228 -20.58 3.16 -1.09
N ALA A 229 -19.38 3.23 -0.51
CA ALA A 229 -18.57 2.07 -0.19
C ALA A 229 -17.67 2.29 1.02
N THR A 230 -17.42 1.20 1.74
CA THR A 230 -16.31 1.13 2.69
C THR A 230 -15.07 0.72 1.92
N PHE A 231 -13.98 1.46 2.08
CA PHE A 231 -12.66 1.14 1.53
C PHE A 231 -11.69 0.81 2.67
N SER A 232 -10.78 -0.13 2.42
CA SER A 232 -9.55 -0.28 3.21
C SER A 232 -8.36 -0.27 2.27
N ALA A 233 -7.30 0.46 2.63
CA ALA A 233 -6.07 0.51 1.86
C ALA A 233 -4.86 0.18 2.72
N ALA A 234 -3.87 -0.47 2.12
CA ALA A 234 -2.65 -0.91 2.78
C ALA A 234 -1.44 -0.84 1.86
N TYR A 235 -0.27 -0.62 2.44
CA TYR A 235 1.04 -0.80 1.82
C TYR A 235 1.69 -2.05 2.41
N LEU A 236 2.25 -2.90 1.56
CA LEU A 236 2.67 -4.26 1.91
C LEU A 236 4.06 -4.56 1.33
N TYR A 237 4.79 -5.46 1.97
CA TYR A 237 6.14 -5.88 1.56
C TYR A 237 6.21 -7.15 0.72
N HIS A 238 5.08 -7.70 0.27
CA HIS A 238 5.04 -8.93 -0.52
C HIS A 238 4.19 -8.85 -1.78
N LEU A 239 4.58 -9.66 -2.77
CA LEU A 239 3.79 -9.84 -3.99
C LEU A 239 2.45 -10.50 -3.65
N TYR A 240 1.43 -10.09 -4.39
CA TYR A 240 0.12 -10.72 -4.37
C TYR A 240 0.00 -11.59 -5.63
N PRO A 241 -0.27 -12.88 -5.49
CA PRO A 241 -1.22 -13.49 -6.40
C PRO A 241 -2.26 -14.31 -5.63
N LEU A 242 -3.52 -13.88 -5.66
CA LEU A 242 -4.59 -14.87 -5.70
C LEU A 242 -4.51 -15.54 -7.07
N LYS A 243 -4.48 -16.87 -7.09
CA LYS A 243 -5.03 -17.57 -8.25
C LYS A 243 -6.39 -16.92 -8.55
N PRO A 244 -6.70 -16.54 -9.81
CA PRO A 244 -8.08 -16.22 -10.13
C PRO A 244 -8.93 -17.42 -9.70
N ASP A 245 -10.08 -17.19 -9.06
CA ASP A 245 -11.09 -18.24 -8.94
C ASP A 245 -11.43 -18.68 -10.37
N VAL A 246 -10.80 -19.76 -10.81
CA VAL A 246 -11.27 -20.56 -11.92
C VAL A 246 -12.39 -21.39 -11.32
N ASP A 247 -13.59 -20.82 -11.26
CA ASP A 247 -14.79 -21.49 -11.75
C ASP A 247 -16.03 -20.60 -11.62
N GLY A 248 -16.55 -20.18 -12.77
CA GLY A 248 -17.88 -19.61 -12.93
C GLY A 248 -18.97 -20.67 -12.82
N SER A 249 -18.98 -21.50 -11.78
CA SER A 249 -20.08 -22.45 -11.53
C SER A 249 -20.53 -22.45 -10.07
N SER A 250 -21.78 -21.98 -9.90
CA SER A 250 -22.68 -22.15 -8.76
C SER A 250 -22.22 -21.60 -7.39
N ILE A 251 -22.74 -20.42 -7.04
CA ILE A 251 -23.15 -20.15 -5.65
C ILE A 251 -24.66 -19.91 -5.68
N GLY A 252 -25.37 -21.02 -5.47
CA GLY A 252 -26.78 -21.00 -5.13
C GLY A 252 -26.98 -20.45 -3.72
N SER A 253 -28.09 -19.73 -3.59
CA SER A 253 -28.80 -19.31 -2.38
C SER A 253 -28.32 -19.83 -1.01
N THR A 254 -28.24 -18.87 -0.08
CA THR A 254 -28.41 -18.98 1.39
C THR A 254 -27.15 -19.23 2.20
N VAL A 255 -26.48 -18.16 2.67
CA VAL A 255 -25.87 -18.14 4.02
C VAL A 255 -25.89 -16.71 4.57
N ASN A 256 -26.44 -16.57 5.79
CA ASN A 256 -26.37 -15.39 6.65
C ASN A 256 -24.92 -14.94 6.90
N GLY A 257 -24.67 -13.63 6.82
CA GLY A 257 -23.73 -12.92 7.70
C GLY A 257 -22.26 -13.36 7.75
N GLY A 258 -21.74 -14.02 6.71
CA GLY A 258 -20.33 -14.40 6.62
C GLY A 258 -19.85 -14.31 5.19
N PHE A 259 -18.75 -13.57 4.97
CA PHE A 259 -18.08 -13.41 3.69
C PHE A 259 -17.68 -14.79 3.13
N ALA A 260 -18.52 -15.36 2.26
CA ALA A 260 -18.25 -16.62 1.58
C ALA A 260 -17.64 -16.31 0.20
N GLY A 261 -16.31 -16.43 0.11
CA GLY A 261 -15.53 -16.35 -1.13
C GLY A 261 -14.49 -15.22 -1.14
N GLY A 262 -13.37 -15.42 -0.45
CA GLY A 262 -12.27 -14.43 -0.44
C GLY A 262 -11.18 -14.59 0.62
N LEU A 263 -10.97 -15.80 1.16
CA LEU A 263 -10.12 -16.03 2.33
C LEU A 263 -8.68 -15.48 2.26
N PRO A 264 -7.96 -15.45 1.11
CA PRO A 264 -6.56 -15.02 1.14
C PRO A 264 -6.36 -13.50 1.02
N PHE A 265 -7.37 -12.72 0.60
CA PHE A 265 -7.29 -11.25 0.59
C PHE A 265 -7.55 -10.68 1.98
N GLN A 266 -8.63 -11.13 2.61
CA GLN A 266 -9.06 -10.67 3.94
C GLN A 266 -8.02 -11.01 5.02
N ALA A 267 -7.48 -12.24 5.01
CA ALA A 267 -6.44 -12.66 5.95
C ALA A 267 -5.11 -11.90 5.78
N ALA A 268 -4.79 -11.44 4.55
CA ALA A 268 -3.61 -10.61 4.32
C ALA A 268 -3.82 -9.19 4.89
N PHE A 269 -5.03 -8.65 4.78
CA PHE A 269 -5.40 -7.35 5.36
C PHE A 269 -5.53 -7.37 6.89
N GLU A 270 -5.69 -8.53 7.52
CA GLU A 270 -5.85 -8.67 8.98
C GLU A 270 -4.54 -8.48 9.77
N ARG A 271 -3.38 -8.81 9.19
CA ARG A 271 -2.08 -8.77 9.89
C ARG A 271 -1.23 -7.54 9.53
N VAL A 272 -1.79 -6.60 8.78
CA VAL A 272 -1.04 -5.51 8.16
C VAL A 272 -1.65 -4.15 8.49
N THR A 273 -0.77 -3.16 8.48
CA THR A 273 -1.16 -1.78 8.68
C THR A 273 -2.06 -1.30 7.55
N ARG A 274 -3.29 -0.92 7.91
CA ARG A 274 -4.29 -0.42 6.97
C ARG A 274 -4.98 0.83 7.50
N THR A 275 -5.56 1.58 6.59
CA THR A 275 -6.50 2.65 6.93
C THR A 275 -7.81 2.40 6.19
N SER A 276 -8.93 2.67 6.86
CA SER A 276 -10.26 2.39 6.33
C SER A 276 -11.16 3.62 6.46
N ALA A 277 -12.08 3.74 5.50
CA ALA A 277 -13.04 4.83 5.47
C ALA A 277 -14.31 4.45 4.71
N VAL A 278 -15.43 5.00 5.12
CA VAL A 278 -16.67 5.00 4.34
C VAL A 278 -16.68 6.25 3.46
N ILE A 279 -16.94 6.08 2.16
CA ILE A 279 -17.23 7.17 1.24
C ILE A 279 -18.67 7.02 0.76
N ARG A 280 -19.49 8.04 0.95
CA ARG A 280 -20.86 8.07 0.45
C ARG A 280 -20.94 8.73 -0.92
N SER A 281 -21.99 8.39 -1.65
CA SER A 281 -22.27 8.92 -3.00
C SER A 281 -22.50 10.44 -3.05
N ASP A 282 -22.74 11.08 -1.90
CA ASP A 282 -22.81 12.54 -1.74
C ASP A 282 -21.43 13.21 -1.55
N GLY A 283 -20.35 12.42 -1.54
CA GLY A 283 -18.98 12.90 -1.35
C GLY A 283 -18.53 13.01 0.10
N THR A 284 -19.38 12.64 1.08
CA THR A 284 -18.96 12.59 2.49
C THR A 284 -18.05 11.39 2.76
N MET A 285 -17.09 11.57 3.68
CA MET A 285 -16.15 10.54 4.09
C MET A 285 -16.00 10.48 5.60
N GLU A 286 -16.03 9.27 6.14
CA GLU A 286 -15.90 8.99 7.58
C GLU A 286 -14.83 7.91 7.79
N ARG A 287 -13.96 8.09 8.78
CA ARG A 287 -12.97 7.07 9.17
C ARG A 287 -13.66 5.92 9.90
N VAL A 288 -13.22 4.69 9.62
CA VAL A 288 -13.68 3.45 10.29
C VAL A 288 -12.57 2.88 11.16
#